data_AF-A0A7R9A3J9-F1
#
_entry.id   AF-A0A7R9A3J9-F1
#
_cell.length_a   1.000
_cell.length_b   1.000
_cell.length_c   1.000
_cell.angle_alpha   90.00
_cell.angle_beta   90.00
_cell.angle_gamma   90.00
#
_symmetry.space_group_name_H-M   'P 1'
#
loop_
_entity.id
_entity.type
_entity.pdbx_description
1 polymer ?
#
loop_
_entity_poly.entity_id
_entity_poly.type
_entity_poly.pdbx_seq_one_letter_code
_entity_poly.pdbx_strand_id
1 'polypeptide(L)'
;MESWKVSKNPFIDEDDDDEGVKDDEFLHHAKSGSSGYMFPEYMTDEQKKAAIYKEELLKQKRSIEERTLQSSARSVGLIYDSERIGTETAQELLAQREKLEKSEHRLDDINNSLRTSERHIQSIKSIFGSIKNYFTTPPAGPSTGGSKNPPSSGSSQNEGSQKNATASKGLTSILESPSSSSAAADYHPGLRSRGYGEDQNVNSFDAQLDDHLGEMSAGLSRLKGLAKGLGDEIEDQNSMLDRMATRTEGLDWKVKKQNKEMNKILKR
;
A
#
# COMPACT_ATOMS: atom_id res chain seq x y z
N MET A 1 27.33 -44.59 -37.70
CA MET A 1 26.16 -43.84 -38.25
C MET A 1 25.01 -44.84 -38.32
N GLU A 2 24.52 -45.31 -37.18
CA GLU A 2 23.51 -44.72 -36.28
C GLU A 2 22.08 -44.72 -36.85
N SER A 3 21.25 -45.52 -36.19
CA SER A 3 19.85 -45.81 -36.44
C SER A 3 18.92 -44.70 -35.95
N TRP A 4 17.80 -44.49 -36.64
CA TRP A 4 16.65 -43.79 -36.07
C TRP A 4 15.44 -44.73 -35.96
N LYS A 5 14.89 -44.80 -34.74
CA LYS A 5 13.71 -45.60 -34.39
C LYS A 5 12.43 -44.83 -34.69
N VAL A 6 11.42 -45.52 -35.21
CA VAL A 6 10.05 -45.01 -35.44
C VAL A 6 9.33 -44.86 -34.09
N SER A 7 8.81 -43.68 -33.79
CA SER A 7 7.92 -43.43 -32.65
C SER A 7 6.47 -43.71 -33.05
N LYS A 8 5.86 -44.73 -32.43
CA LYS A 8 4.42 -45.02 -32.52
C LYS A 8 3.63 -44.01 -31.67
N ASN A 9 2.60 -43.40 -32.26
CA ASN A 9 1.58 -42.64 -31.53
C ASN A 9 0.67 -43.62 -30.77
N PRO A 10 0.41 -43.40 -29.46
CA PRO A 10 -0.37 -44.32 -28.62
C PRO A 10 -1.87 -43.97 -28.52
N PHE A 11 -2.42 -43.23 -29.50
CA PHE A 11 -3.81 -42.73 -29.47
C PHE A 11 -4.65 -43.17 -30.68
N ILE A 12 -4.11 -44.01 -31.55
CA ILE A 12 -4.83 -44.58 -32.69
C ILE A 12 -4.85 -46.08 -32.44
N ASP A 13 -5.92 -46.53 -31.80
CA ASP A 13 -6.30 -47.94 -31.82
C ASP A 13 -6.84 -48.21 -33.23
N GLU A 14 -6.21 -49.16 -33.94
CA GLU A 14 -6.56 -49.53 -35.34
C GLU A 14 -7.80 -50.45 -35.42
N ASP A 15 -8.67 -50.42 -34.40
CA ASP A 15 -9.85 -51.28 -34.30
C ASP A 15 -11.05 -50.47 -33.77
N ASP A 16 -11.57 -49.51 -34.54
CA ASP A 16 -12.94 -49.01 -34.33
C ASP A 16 -13.61 -48.75 -35.68
N ASP A 17 -14.66 -49.52 -35.89
CA ASP A 17 -15.46 -49.64 -37.11
C ASP A 17 -16.15 -48.33 -37.51
N ASP A 18 -16.36 -48.18 -38.82
CA ASP A 18 -17.21 -47.19 -39.48
C ASP A 18 -18.59 -47.04 -38.80
N GLU A 19 -18.75 -46.06 -37.89
CA GLU A 19 -20.03 -45.43 -37.61
C GLU A 19 -19.94 -43.93 -37.91
N GLY A 20 -20.20 -43.60 -39.19
CA GLY A 20 -20.50 -42.24 -39.61
C GLY A 20 -21.66 -41.68 -38.78
N VAL A 21 -21.38 -40.60 -38.07
CA VAL A 21 -22.38 -39.77 -37.40
C VAL A 21 -23.44 -39.38 -38.45
N LYS A 22 -24.71 -39.68 -38.18
CA LYS A 22 -25.84 -39.41 -39.10
C LYS A 22 -26.30 -37.96 -38.94
N ASP A 23 -25.58 -37.06 -39.58
CA ASP A 23 -25.80 -35.61 -39.56
C ASP A 23 -27.10 -35.20 -40.28
N ASP A 24 -27.59 -36.09 -41.15
CA ASP A 24 -28.64 -35.80 -42.12
C ASP A 24 -30.06 -35.82 -41.50
N GLU A 25 -30.24 -36.56 -40.40
CA GLU A 25 -31.55 -36.71 -39.73
C GLU A 25 -31.97 -35.42 -38.99
N PHE A 26 -30.99 -34.60 -38.59
CA PHE A 26 -31.23 -33.33 -37.92
C PHE A 26 -31.68 -32.21 -38.88
N LEU A 27 -31.34 -32.31 -40.17
CA LEU A 27 -31.62 -31.27 -41.18
C LEU A 27 -32.99 -31.39 -41.86
N HIS A 28 -33.71 -32.50 -41.66
CA HIS A 28 -34.94 -32.79 -42.41
C HIS A 28 -36.27 -32.56 -41.66
N HIS A 29 -36.26 -32.05 -40.43
CA HIS A 29 -37.53 -31.67 -39.78
C HIS A 29 -37.98 -30.26 -40.22
N ALA A 30 -39.09 -30.27 -40.97
CA ALA A 30 -39.57 -29.18 -41.81
C ALA A 30 -39.96 -27.90 -41.07
N LYS A 31 -39.74 -26.78 -41.79
CA LYS A 31 -40.51 -25.54 -41.71
C LYS A 31 -41.99 -25.80 -41.45
N SER A 32 -42.49 -25.36 -40.30
CA SER A 32 -43.87 -24.87 -40.16
C SER A 32 -43.83 -23.58 -39.37
N GLY A 33 -44.06 -22.47 -40.05
CA GLY A 33 -44.27 -21.18 -39.42
C GLY A 33 -45.64 -21.16 -38.76
N SER A 34 -45.66 -20.95 -37.45
CA SER A 34 -46.82 -20.39 -36.76
C SER A 34 -46.33 -19.49 -35.64
N SER A 35 -46.15 -18.22 -36.00
CA SER A 35 -46.05 -17.13 -35.03
C SER A 35 -47.38 -16.99 -34.31
N GLY A 36 -47.36 -17.03 -32.98
CA GLY A 36 -48.51 -16.67 -32.13
C GLY A 36 -48.92 -17.77 -31.17
N TYR A 37 -48.57 -17.61 -29.90
CA TYR A 37 -49.16 -18.21 -28.70
C TYR A 37 -50.05 -19.44 -28.94
N MET A 38 -49.44 -20.64 -28.95
CA MET A 38 -50.18 -21.90 -28.91
C MET A 38 -50.82 -22.09 -27.54
N PHE A 39 -52.15 -22.29 -27.54
CA PHE A 39 -52.91 -22.63 -26.33
C PHE A 39 -52.42 -23.96 -25.73
N PRO A 40 -52.46 -24.15 -24.40
CA PRO A 40 -51.82 -25.28 -23.69
C PRO A 40 -52.34 -26.68 -24.06
N GLU A 41 -53.43 -26.77 -24.82
CA GLU A 41 -54.22 -27.99 -25.00
C GLU A 41 -53.66 -28.98 -26.03
N TYR A 42 -52.62 -28.60 -26.79
CA TYR A 42 -52.01 -29.43 -27.85
C TYR A 42 -50.53 -29.77 -27.62
N MET A 43 -49.97 -29.55 -26.43
CA MET A 43 -48.59 -29.92 -26.13
C MET A 43 -48.44 -31.43 -25.92
N THR A 44 -47.48 -32.04 -26.61
CA THR A 44 -47.06 -33.43 -26.35
C THR A 44 -46.43 -33.55 -24.96
N ASP A 45 -46.49 -34.73 -24.34
CA ASP A 45 -45.97 -34.93 -22.97
C ASP A 45 -44.46 -34.70 -22.86
N GLU A 46 -43.72 -34.91 -23.94
CA GLU A 46 -42.29 -34.60 -24.05
C GLU A 46 -42.02 -33.09 -24.06
N GLN A 47 -42.85 -32.31 -24.78
CA GLN A 47 -42.78 -30.84 -24.77
C GLN A 47 -43.13 -30.25 -23.40
N LYS A 48 -44.08 -30.85 -22.66
CA LYS A 48 -44.41 -30.43 -21.29
C LYS A 48 -43.23 -30.66 -20.34
N LYS A 49 -42.57 -31.82 -20.41
CA LYS A 49 -41.36 -32.12 -19.62
C LYS A 49 -40.22 -31.16 -19.95
N ALA A 50 -39.98 -30.89 -21.23
CA ALA A 50 -38.96 -29.94 -21.67
C ALA A 50 -39.24 -28.51 -21.18
N ALA A 51 -40.51 -28.07 -21.19
CA ALA A 51 -40.91 -26.76 -20.68
C ALA A 51 -40.68 -26.63 -19.17
N ILE A 52 -41.05 -27.63 -18.38
CA ILE A 52 -40.83 -27.67 -16.92
C ILE A 52 -39.32 -27.64 -16.60
N TYR A 53 -38.53 -28.46 -17.29
CA TYR A 53 -37.08 -28.50 -17.10
C TYR A 53 -36.42 -27.16 -17.45
N LYS A 54 -36.84 -26.52 -18.55
CA LYS A 54 -36.38 -25.19 -18.93
C LYS A 54 -36.73 -24.14 -17.87
N GLU A 55 -37.94 -24.19 -17.32
CA GLU A 55 -38.37 -23.27 -16.26
C GLU A 55 -37.52 -23.43 -14.99
N GLU A 56 -37.22 -24.67 -14.59
CA GLU A 56 -36.35 -24.95 -13.45
C GLU A 56 -34.94 -24.38 -13.66
N LEU A 57 -34.34 -24.61 -14.84
CA LEU A 57 -33.03 -24.05 -15.19
C LEU A 57 -33.03 -22.51 -15.17
N LEU A 58 -34.08 -21.87 -15.70
CA LEU A 58 -34.20 -20.41 -15.67
C LEU A 58 -34.37 -19.86 -14.24
N LYS A 59 -35.03 -20.60 -13.37
CA LYS A 59 -35.14 -20.24 -11.94
C LYS A 59 -33.80 -20.38 -11.24
N GLN A 60 -33.06 -21.45 -11.49
CA GLN A 60 -31.71 -21.63 -10.95
C GLN A 60 -30.75 -20.54 -11.43
N LYS A 61 -30.76 -20.23 -12.73
CA LYS A 61 -29.96 -19.15 -13.34
C LYS A 61 -30.21 -17.81 -12.63
N ARG A 62 -31.46 -17.36 -12.55
CA ARG A 62 -31.82 -16.10 -11.85
C ARG A 62 -31.38 -16.08 -10.40
N SER A 63 -31.52 -17.21 -9.70
CA SER A 63 -31.11 -17.32 -8.30
C SER A 63 -29.58 -17.23 -8.11
N ILE A 64 -28.79 -17.70 -9.09
CA ILE A 64 -27.33 -17.57 -9.09
C ILE A 64 -26.92 -16.12 -9.43
N GLU A 65 -27.56 -15.52 -10.43
CA GLU A 65 -27.35 -14.13 -10.83
C GLU A 65 -27.59 -13.18 -9.64
N GLU A 66 -28.75 -13.28 -8.99
CA GLU A 66 -29.10 -12.44 -7.83
C GLU A 66 -28.09 -12.57 -6.69
N ARG A 67 -27.69 -13.81 -6.33
CA ARG A 67 -26.69 -14.05 -5.27
C ARG A 67 -25.33 -13.46 -5.65
N THR A 68 -24.94 -13.57 -6.91
CA THR A 68 -23.65 -13.04 -7.41
C THR A 68 -23.65 -11.51 -7.37
N LEU A 69 -24.74 -10.88 -7.78
CA LEU A 69 -24.89 -9.42 -7.75
C LEU A 69 -24.91 -8.89 -6.31
N GLN A 70 -25.63 -9.55 -5.41
CA GLN A 70 -25.63 -9.20 -4.00
C GLN A 70 -24.25 -9.40 -3.35
N SER A 71 -23.53 -10.45 -3.75
CA SER A 71 -22.17 -10.70 -3.24
C SER A 71 -21.20 -9.62 -3.69
N SER A 72 -21.21 -9.26 -4.98
CA SER A 72 -20.35 -8.20 -5.53
C SER A 72 -20.67 -6.83 -4.91
N ALA A 73 -21.95 -6.48 -4.76
CA ALA A 73 -22.36 -5.25 -4.09
C ALA A 73 -21.84 -5.16 -2.64
N ARG A 74 -21.90 -6.27 -1.89
CA ARG A 74 -21.30 -6.32 -0.53
C ARG A 74 -19.79 -6.13 -0.57
N SER A 75 -19.10 -6.77 -1.52
CA SER A 75 -17.65 -6.63 -1.67
C SER A 75 -17.24 -5.19 -2.00
N VAL A 76 -17.98 -4.50 -2.87
CA VAL A 76 -17.79 -3.07 -3.15
C VAL A 76 -17.92 -2.25 -1.86
N GLY A 77 -18.98 -2.47 -1.08
CA GLY A 77 -19.18 -1.77 0.20
C GLY A 77 -18.03 -1.99 1.18
N LEU A 78 -17.55 -3.24 1.32
CA LEU A 78 -16.41 -3.58 2.18
C LEU A 78 -15.11 -2.89 1.74
N ILE A 79 -14.90 -2.72 0.43
CA ILE A 79 -13.74 -2.01 -0.10
C ILE A 79 -13.78 -0.53 0.29
N TYR A 80 -14.94 0.13 0.19
CA TYR A 80 -15.10 1.51 0.62
C TYR A 80 -14.91 1.68 2.13
N ASP A 81 -15.47 0.77 2.94
CA ASP A 81 -15.28 0.79 4.38
C ASP A 81 -13.80 0.62 4.74
N SER A 82 -13.10 -0.30 4.05
CA SER A 82 -11.66 -0.51 4.21
C SER A 82 -10.85 0.71 3.79
N GLU A 83 -11.26 1.39 2.73
CA GLU A 83 -10.62 2.61 2.24
C GLU A 83 -10.75 3.73 3.28
N ARG A 84 -11.95 3.94 3.83
CA ARG A 84 -12.17 4.93 4.90
C ARG A 84 -11.27 4.65 6.10
N ILE A 85 -11.28 3.42 6.61
CA ILE A 85 -10.43 3.02 7.76
C ILE A 85 -8.95 3.21 7.43
N GLY A 86 -8.53 2.85 6.20
CA GLY A 86 -7.17 3.06 5.72
C GLY A 86 -6.77 4.53 5.70
N THR A 87 -7.66 5.43 5.25
CA THR A 87 -7.40 6.88 5.25
C THR A 87 -7.30 7.47 6.66
N GLU A 88 -8.18 7.06 7.58
CA GLU A 88 -8.11 7.47 8.99
C GLU A 88 -6.81 6.98 9.63
N THR A 89 -6.41 5.74 9.34
CA THR A 89 -5.14 5.17 9.80
C THR A 89 -3.94 5.96 9.25
N ALA A 90 -3.97 6.35 7.98
CA ALA A 90 -2.92 7.16 7.38
C ALA A 90 -2.79 8.53 8.06
N GLN A 91 -3.91 9.18 8.38
CA GLN A 91 -3.91 10.45 9.10
C GLN A 91 -3.31 10.30 10.50
N GLU A 92 -3.65 9.23 11.23
CA GLU A 92 -3.09 8.96 12.54
C GLU A 92 -1.58 8.69 12.47
N LEU A 93 -1.09 7.94 11.47
CA LEU A 93 0.34 7.73 11.27
C LEU A 93 1.07 9.06 11.02
N LEU A 94 0.52 9.96 10.21
CA LEU A 94 1.10 11.29 9.99
C LEU A 94 1.16 12.11 11.29
N ALA A 95 0.10 12.07 12.10
CA ALA A 95 0.10 12.72 13.41
C ALA A 95 1.12 12.10 14.37
N GLN A 96 1.34 10.79 14.31
CA GLN A 96 2.38 10.10 15.07
C GLN A 96 3.78 10.51 14.63
N ARG A 97 4.03 10.61 13.32
CA ARG A 97 5.31 11.11 12.79
C ARG A 97 5.64 12.49 13.32
N GLU A 98 4.69 13.43 13.34
CA GLU A 98 4.92 14.76 13.89
C GLU A 98 5.32 14.71 15.38
N LYS A 99 4.73 13.79 16.16
CA LYS A 99 5.09 13.59 17.57
C LYS A 99 6.51 13.03 17.71
N LEU A 100 6.92 12.12 16.83
CA LEU A 100 8.28 11.57 16.80
C LEU A 100 9.31 12.63 16.41
N GLU A 101 9.04 13.44 15.37
CA GLU A 101 9.91 14.55 14.96
C GLU A 101 10.09 15.59 16.06
N LYS A 102 9.00 15.98 16.75
CA LYS A 102 9.08 16.86 17.93
C LYS A 102 9.92 16.26 19.05
N SER A 103 9.82 14.94 19.24
CA SER A 103 10.58 14.24 20.26
C SER A 103 12.07 14.13 19.89
N GLU A 104 12.41 13.90 18.61
CA GLU A 104 13.78 13.95 18.11
C GLU A 104 14.40 15.33 18.34
N HIS A 105 13.67 16.42 18.00
CA HIS A 105 14.15 17.78 18.24
C HIS A 105 14.43 18.05 19.73
N ARG A 106 13.56 17.58 20.62
CA ARG A 106 13.79 17.68 22.08
C ARG A 106 15.04 16.91 22.53
N LEU A 107 15.34 15.75 21.94
CA LEU A 107 16.57 15.02 22.24
C LEU A 107 17.80 15.83 21.81
N ASP A 108 17.73 16.52 20.67
CA ASP A 108 18.82 17.39 20.21
C ASP A 108 19.00 18.62 21.12
N ASP A 109 17.90 19.23 21.58
CA ASP A 109 17.94 20.32 22.56
C ASP A 109 18.57 19.89 23.88
N ILE A 110 18.20 18.70 24.38
CA ILE A 110 18.80 18.11 25.58
C ILE A 110 20.30 17.89 25.35
N ASN A 111 20.71 17.35 24.20
CA ASN A 111 22.12 17.13 23.90
C ASN A 111 22.92 18.44 23.90
N ASN A 112 22.36 19.50 23.31
CA ASN A 112 22.98 20.82 23.29
C ASN A 112 23.05 21.44 24.70
N SER A 113 21.97 21.31 25.47
CA SER A 113 21.91 21.75 26.87
C SER A 113 22.94 21.03 27.74
N LEU A 114 23.12 19.72 27.55
CA LEU A 114 24.13 18.93 28.25
C LEU A 114 25.54 19.37 27.86
N ARG A 115 25.82 19.69 26.58
CA ARG A 115 27.12 20.22 26.17
C ARG A 115 27.44 21.55 26.84
N THR A 116 26.46 22.44 26.92
CA THR A 116 26.63 23.73 27.63
C THR A 116 26.81 23.51 29.14
N SER A 117 26.03 22.60 29.72
CA SER A 117 26.14 22.21 31.13
C SER A 117 27.52 21.62 31.45
N GLU A 118 28.10 20.83 30.55
CA GLU A 118 29.46 20.30 30.71
C GLU A 118 30.50 21.41 30.78
N ARG A 119 30.41 22.43 29.92
CA ARG A 119 31.29 23.61 29.97
C ARG A 119 31.14 24.38 31.27
N HIS A 120 29.91 24.55 31.77
CA HIS A 120 29.66 25.20 33.06
C HIS A 120 30.21 24.39 34.24
N ILE A 121 30.05 23.07 34.23
CA ILE A 121 30.63 22.18 35.25
C ILE A 121 32.16 22.29 35.23
N GLN A 122 32.78 22.34 34.05
CA GLN A 122 34.23 22.51 33.89
C GLN A 122 34.71 23.88 34.37
N SER A 123 33.99 24.96 34.08
CA SER A 123 34.34 26.31 34.57
C SER A 123 34.26 26.40 36.09
N ILE A 124 33.22 25.83 36.71
CA ILE A 124 33.07 25.79 38.17
C ILE A 124 34.22 24.99 38.81
N LYS A 125 34.57 23.82 38.27
CA LYS A 125 35.74 23.05 38.73
C LYS A 125 37.03 23.87 38.70
N SER A 126 37.22 24.67 37.64
CA SER A 126 38.42 25.51 37.49
C SER A 126 38.52 26.58 38.57
N ILE A 127 37.41 27.27 38.89
CA ILE A 127 37.42 28.38 39.86
C ILE A 127 37.76 27.87 41.28
N PHE A 128 37.20 26.71 41.68
CA PHE A 128 37.52 26.12 42.98
C PHE A 128 38.96 25.58 43.07
N GLY A 129 39.55 25.14 41.96
CA GLY A 129 40.95 24.72 41.90
C GLY A 129 41.93 25.89 42.07
N SER A 130 41.66 27.02 41.43
CA SER A 130 42.52 28.21 41.47
C SER A 130 42.56 28.86 42.86
N ILE A 131 41.45 28.90 43.59
CA ILE A 131 41.39 29.49 44.94
C ILE A 131 42.19 28.64 45.94
N LYS A 132 42.12 27.31 45.83
CA LYS A 132 42.88 26.42 46.72
C LYS A 132 44.38 26.58 46.50
N ASN A 133 44.85 26.69 45.26
CA ASN A 133 46.29 26.86 44.98
C ASN A 133 46.82 28.21 45.49
N TYR A 134 46.01 29.27 45.42
CA TYR A 134 46.37 30.61 45.90
C TYR A 134 46.45 30.70 47.44
N PHE A 135 45.66 29.89 48.16
CA PHE A 135 45.69 29.87 49.62
C PHE A 135 46.68 28.88 50.23
N THR A 136 47.34 28.03 49.43
CA THR A 136 48.28 27.01 49.94
C THR A 136 49.73 27.18 49.49
N THR A 137 50.09 28.27 48.80
CA THR A 137 51.50 28.55 48.45
C THR A 137 51.98 29.88 49.05
N PRO A 138 53.05 29.90 49.87
CA PRO A 138 53.74 31.14 50.19
C PRO A 138 54.57 31.62 48.97
N PRO A 139 54.78 32.93 48.79
CA PRO A 139 55.45 33.47 47.61
C PRO A 139 56.95 33.22 47.68
N ALA A 140 57.51 32.53 46.69
CA ALA A 140 58.94 32.49 46.45
C ALA A 140 59.22 32.83 44.98
N GLY A 141 59.71 34.06 44.76
CA GLY A 141 60.50 34.45 43.59
C GLY A 141 59.74 35.08 42.41
N PRO A 142 60.23 36.22 41.88
CA PRO A 142 59.69 36.82 40.67
C PRO A 142 60.22 36.07 39.45
N SER A 143 59.34 35.42 38.69
CA SER A 143 59.65 35.06 37.29
C SER A 143 58.75 35.88 36.37
N THR A 144 59.43 36.79 35.69
CA THR A 144 59.06 37.38 34.42
C THR A 144 58.43 36.37 33.47
N GLY A 145 57.22 36.65 33.01
CA GLY A 145 56.53 35.82 32.02
C GLY A 145 55.18 36.42 31.64
N GLY A 146 55.22 37.57 30.99
CA GLY A 146 54.04 38.30 30.55
C GLY A 146 53.12 37.49 29.62
N SER A 147 51.83 37.62 29.93
CA SER A 147 50.65 37.32 29.11
C SER A 147 50.81 37.67 27.62
N LYS A 148 50.21 36.85 26.73
CA LYS A 148 49.18 37.27 25.75
C LYS A 148 48.68 36.10 24.86
N ASN A 149 47.39 35.78 25.02
CA ASN A 149 46.36 35.35 24.05
C ASN A 149 46.60 34.20 23.05
N PRO A 150 45.52 33.43 22.76
CA PRO A 150 45.04 33.29 21.38
C PRO A 150 43.59 33.80 21.28
N PRO A 151 43.24 34.56 20.24
CA PRO A 151 42.28 33.98 19.30
C PRO A 151 42.43 34.52 17.86
N SER A 152 42.62 33.65 16.89
CA SER A 152 42.12 33.91 15.53
C SER A 152 42.10 32.66 14.66
N SER A 153 41.12 32.66 13.76
CA SER A 153 41.02 31.93 12.49
C SER A 153 40.86 30.40 12.53
N GLY A 154 39.62 29.98 12.26
CA GLY A 154 39.28 28.60 11.89
C GLY A 154 37.78 28.35 11.82
N SER A 155 37.00 29.32 11.31
CA SER A 155 35.58 29.12 11.00
C SER A 155 35.47 28.24 9.76
N SER A 156 34.83 27.08 9.92
CA SER A 156 34.22 26.33 8.84
C SER A 156 32.97 27.08 8.35
N GLN A 157 32.96 27.45 7.08
CA GLN A 157 31.78 27.50 6.21
C GLN A 157 32.15 26.56 5.06
N ASN A 158 31.72 25.30 5.03
CA ASN A 158 30.37 24.82 4.74
C ASN A 158 29.75 25.49 3.51
N GLU A 159 30.17 25.01 2.34
CA GLU A 159 29.45 25.15 1.10
C GLU A 159 28.11 24.39 1.22
N GLY A 160 27.02 25.15 1.30
CA GLY A 160 25.67 24.63 1.15
C GLY A 160 25.45 24.19 -0.29
N SER A 161 25.78 22.94 -0.61
CA SER A 161 25.29 22.28 -1.80
C SER A 161 23.80 21.99 -1.64
N GLN A 162 22.99 22.85 -2.26
CA GLN A 162 21.59 22.61 -2.59
C GLN A 162 21.45 21.32 -3.42
N LYS A 163 21.01 20.22 -2.82
CA LYS A 163 20.41 19.09 -3.55
C LYS A 163 19.31 18.44 -2.71
N ASN A 164 18.19 18.18 -3.38
CA ASN A 164 17.03 17.38 -2.94
C ASN A 164 15.89 18.13 -2.22
N ALA A 165 15.43 19.21 -2.84
CA ALA A 165 14.02 19.60 -2.80
C ALA A 165 13.30 19.05 -4.04
N THR A 166 13.09 17.72 -4.10
CA THR A 166 12.26 17.07 -5.13
C THR A 166 11.62 15.81 -4.58
N ALA A 167 10.71 15.95 -3.61
CA ALA A 167 9.84 14.85 -3.18
C ALA A 167 8.38 15.28 -2.95
N SER A 168 8.03 16.55 -3.18
CA SER A 168 6.66 17.06 -3.03
C SER A 168 5.91 17.29 -4.35
N LYS A 169 6.48 16.87 -5.49
CA LYS A 169 5.85 17.00 -6.82
C LYS A 169 4.97 15.80 -7.22
N GLY A 170 4.88 14.77 -6.37
CA GLY A 170 4.08 13.57 -6.68
C GLY A 170 2.58 13.71 -6.37
N LEU A 171 2.20 14.56 -5.40
CA LEU A 171 0.82 14.61 -4.92
C LEU A 171 -0.06 15.63 -5.66
N THR A 172 0.53 16.61 -6.34
CA THR A 172 -0.23 17.67 -7.03
C THR A 172 -0.61 17.31 -8.47
N SER A 173 -0.02 16.27 -9.07
CA SER A 173 -0.36 15.85 -10.44
C SER A 173 -1.58 14.92 -10.54
N ILE A 174 -2.08 14.40 -9.41
CA ILE A 174 -3.26 13.52 -9.36
C ILE A 174 -4.55 14.31 -9.18
N LEU A 175 -4.47 15.57 -8.74
CA LEU A 175 -5.64 16.39 -8.37
C LEU A 175 -6.11 17.34 -9.49
N GLU A 176 -5.42 17.42 -10.63
CA GLU A 176 -5.64 18.44 -11.67
C GLU A 176 -6.13 17.86 -13.02
N SER A 177 -6.85 16.74 -13.01
CA SER A 177 -7.50 16.21 -14.22
C SER A 177 -8.86 15.60 -13.93
N PRO A 178 -9.95 16.38 -13.98
CA PRO A 178 -11.26 15.84 -14.29
C PRO A 178 -11.39 15.75 -15.82
N SER A 179 -11.81 14.59 -16.31
CA SER A 179 -12.41 14.39 -17.64
C SER A 179 -11.47 14.28 -18.84
N SER A 180 -11.09 13.05 -19.21
CA SER A 180 -11.20 12.50 -20.59
C SER A 180 -10.53 11.13 -20.75
N SER A 181 -11.23 10.07 -20.34
CA SER A 181 -10.98 8.71 -20.83
C SER A 181 -12.32 8.05 -21.18
N SER A 182 -13.00 8.65 -22.16
CA SER A 182 -14.24 8.16 -22.75
C SER A 182 -14.16 8.22 -24.28
N ALA A 183 -13.10 7.67 -24.86
CA ALA A 183 -12.97 7.53 -26.32
C ALA A 183 -11.85 6.55 -26.72
N ALA A 184 -12.16 5.24 -26.69
CA ALA A 184 -11.61 4.18 -27.56
C ALA A 184 -12.18 2.85 -27.04
N ALA A 185 -13.25 2.31 -27.62
CA ALA A 185 -13.17 1.35 -28.72
C ALA A 185 -12.30 0.14 -28.30
N ASP A 186 -12.91 -0.98 -27.91
CA ASP A 186 -13.29 -1.96 -28.91
C ASP A 186 -14.61 -2.68 -28.62
N TYR A 187 -15.62 -2.28 -29.37
CA TYR A 187 -16.77 -3.11 -29.69
C TYR A 187 -16.30 -4.26 -30.60
N HIS A 188 -16.11 -5.46 -30.06
CA HIS A 188 -15.75 -6.63 -30.87
C HIS A 188 -16.92 -7.02 -31.81
N PRO A 189 -16.74 -7.00 -33.15
CA PRO A 189 -17.79 -7.34 -34.12
C PRO A 189 -18.13 -8.85 -34.14
N GLY A 190 -17.38 -9.68 -33.42
CA GLY A 190 -17.63 -11.14 -33.31
C GLY A 190 -18.79 -11.54 -32.39
N LEU A 191 -19.27 -10.64 -31.52
CA LEU A 191 -20.37 -10.93 -30.58
C LEU A 191 -21.77 -10.67 -31.18
N ARG A 192 -21.83 -10.10 -32.38
CA ARG A 192 -23.11 -9.73 -33.05
C ARG A 192 -23.72 -10.86 -33.87
N SER A 193 -22.99 -11.96 -34.08
CA SER A 193 -23.43 -13.08 -34.91
C SER A 193 -24.07 -14.23 -34.11
N ARG A 194 -24.92 -13.92 -33.14
CA ARG A 194 -25.82 -14.90 -32.55
C ARG A 194 -27.20 -14.29 -32.32
N GLY A 195 -27.84 -13.94 -33.44
CA GLY A 195 -29.26 -13.62 -33.45
C GLY A 195 -30.09 -14.85 -33.11
N TYR A 196 -30.46 -14.98 -31.85
CA TYR A 196 -31.65 -15.69 -31.38
C TYR A 196 -32.14 -15.03 -30.10
N GLY A 197 -33.26 -14.33 -30.21
CA GLY A 197 -34.24 -14.01 -29.16
C GLY A 197 -33.72 -13.59 -27.78
N GLU A 198 -33.84 -12.29 -27.52
CA GLU A 198 -34.39 -11.73 -26.27
C GLU A 198 -34.06 -12.48 -24.97
N ASP A 199 -33.00 -12.04 -24.30
CA ASP A 199 -32.88 -12.18 -22.85
C ASP A 199 -32.32 -10.84 -22.33
N GLN A 200 -33.10 -9.77 -22.49
CA GLN A 200 -32.79 -8.40 -22.02
C GLN A 200 -32.27 -8.39 -20.57
N ASN A 201 -32.73 -9.34 -19.76
CA ASN A 201 -32.33 -9.52 -18.38
C ASN A 201 -30.85 -9.92 -18.22
N VAL A 202 -30.32 -10.76 -19.12
CA VAL A 202 -28.93 -11.26 -19.06
C VAL A 202 -27.94 -10.13 -19.34
N ASN A 203 -28.27 -9.27 -20.32
CA ASN A 203 -27.48 -8.08 -20.59
C ASN A 203 -27.48 -7.10 -19.41
N SER A 204 -28.58 -7.03 -18.64
CA SER A 204 -28.67 -6.15 -17.47
C SER A 204 -27.87 -6.67 -16.27
N PHE A 205 -27.84 -7.99 -16.07
CA PHE A 205 -27.07 -8.63 -15.02
C PHE A 205 -25.57 -8.53 -15.30
N ASP A 206 -25.15 -8.90 -16.51
CA ASP A 206 -23.73 -8.88 -16.90
C ASP A 206 -23.17 -7.46 -16.84
N ALA A 207 -23.93 -6.44 -17.28
CA ALA A 207 -23.52 -5.04 -17.17
C ALA A 207 -23.36 -4.58 -15.72
N GLN A 208 -24.34 -4.87 -14.84
CA GLN A 208 -24.24 -4.51 -13.41
C GLN A 208 -23.10 -5.24 -12.71
N LEU A 209 -22.86 -6.51 -13.06
CA LEU A 209 -21.76 -7.27 -12.51
C LEU A 209 -20.41 -6.70 -12.97
N ASP A 210 -20.26 -6.36 -14.25
CA ASP A 210 -19.05 -5.75 -14.78
C ASP A 210 -18.77 -4.38 -14.12
N ASP A 211 -19.80 -3.56 -13.93
CA ASP A 211 -19.70 -2.29 -13.18
C ASP A 211 -19.17 -2.53 -11.76
N HIS A 212 -19.74 -3.48 -11.02
CA HIS A 212 -19.26 -3.83 -9.67
C HIS A 212 -17.82 -4.34 -9.70
N LEU A 213 -17.46 -5.19 -10.66
CA LEU A 213 -16.10 -5.73 -10.77
C LEU A 213 -15.09 -4.63 -11.12
N GLY A 214 -15.46 -3.68 -11.98
CA GLY A 214 -14.67 -2.50 -12.29
C GLY A 214 -14.44 -1.64 -11.05
N GLU A 215 -15.49 -1.39 -10.27
CA GLU A 215 -15.42 -0.64 -9.02
C GLU A 215 -14.57 -1.35 -7.95
N MET A 216 -14.73 -2.67 -7.82
CA MET A 216 -13.88 -3.49 -6.97
C MET A 216 -12.42 -3.43 -7.39
N SER A 217 -12.12 -3.53 -8.69
CA SER A 217 -10.76 -3.44 -9.22
C SER A 217 -10.13 -2.08 -8.92
N ALA A 218 -10.86 -1.00 -9.18
CA ALA A 218 -10.40 0.35 -8.89
C ALA A 218 -10.19 0.57 -7.38
N GLY A 219 -11.12 0.13 -6.55
CA GLY A 219 -11.03 0.25 -5.10
C GLY A 219 -9.91 -0.60 -4.50
N LEU A 220 -9.68 -1.81 -5.00
CA LEU A 220 -8.52 -2.64 -4.62
C LEU A 220 -7.20 -1.97 -5.01
N SER A 221 -7.14 -1.29 -6.17
CA SER A 221 -5.96 -0.52 -6.56
C SER A 221 -5.70 0.65 -5.60
N ARG A 222 -6.75 1.38 -5.18
CA ARG A 222 -6.62 2.44 -4.17
C ARG A 222 -6.18 1.88 -2.82
N LEU A 223 -6.80 0.80 -2.35
CA LEU A 223 -6.40 0.10 -1.13
C LEU A 223 -4.96 -0.40 -1.18
N LYS A 224 -4.49 -0.92 -2.31
CA LYS A 224 -3.09 -1.31 -2.50
C LYS A 224 -2.16 -0.10 -2.40
N GLY A 225 -2.53 1.03 -3.00
CA GLY A 225 -1.78 2.29 -2.88
C GLY A 225 -1.69 2.76 -1.42
N LEU A 226 -2.82 2.77 -0.72
CA LEU A 226 -2.87 3.10 0.71
C LEU A 226 -2.03 2.13 1.54
N ALA A 227 -2.20 0.82 1.36
CA ALA A 227 -1.46 -0.20 2.11
C ALA A 227 0.05 -0.08 1.92
N LYS A 228 0.51 0.20 0.70
CA LYS A 228 1.93 0.46 0.43
C LYS A 228 2.39 1.73 1.13
N GLY A 229 1.66 2.85 1.00
CA GLY A 229 2.03 4.10 1.65
C GLY A 229 2.05 4.01 3.19
N LEU A 230 1.09 3.29 3.78
CA LEU A 230 1.08 2.98 5.21
C LEU A 230 2.29 2.14 5.61
N GLY A 231 2.64 1.13 4.81
CA GLY A 231 3.82 0.29 5.05
C GLY A 231 5.13 1.07 5.01
N ASP A 232 5.32 1.89 3.97
CA ASP A 232 6.51 2.74 3.80
C ASP A 232 6.64 3.73 4.97
N GLU A 233 5.53 4.35 5.40
CA GLU A 233 5.50 5.29 6.54
C GLU A 233 5.82 4.60 7.88
N ILE A 234 5.35 3.36 8.10
CA ILE A 234 5.70 2.58 9.29
C ILE A 234 7.20 2.23 9.30
N GLU A 235 7.78 1.86 8.16
CA GLU A 235 9.21 1.57 8.05
C GLU A 235 10.06 2.80 8.35
N ASP A 236 9.67 3.97 7.81
CA ASP A 236 10.27 5.26 8.10
C ASP A 236 10.23 5.60 9.60
N GLN A 237 9.05 5.46 10.22
CA GLN A 237 8.87 5.72 11.65
C GLN A 237 9.67 4.74 12.53
N ASN A 238 9.74 3.46 12.17
CA ASN A 238 10.57 2.48 12.88
C ASN A 238 12.05 2.88 12.85
N SER A 239 12.54 3.31 11.69
CA SER A 239 13.92 3.81 11.57
C SER A 239 14.16 5.07 12.43
N MET A 240 13.16 5.96 12.53
CA MET A 240 13.23 7.13 13.41
C MET A 240 13.27 6.73 14.89
N LEU A 241 12.44 5.76 15.29
CA LEU A 241 12.41 5.22 16.65
C LEU A 241 13.75 4.59 17.06
N ASP A 242 14.38 3.80 16.19
CA ASP A 242 15.69 3.19 16.48
C ASP A 242 16.79 4.24 16.68
N ARG A 243 16.79 5.28 15.83
CA ARG A 243 17.70 6.43 15.99
C ARG A 243 17.44 7.17 17.30
N MET A 244 16.18 7.44 17.63
CA MET A 244 15.80 8.11 18.87
C MET A 244 16.15 7.29 20.11
N ALA A 245 15.98 5.96 20.08
CA ALA A 245 16.35 5.06 21.16
C ALA A 245 17.86 5.16 21.44
N THR A 246 18.68 5.03 20.39
CA THR A 246 20.15 5.15 20.50
C THR A 246 20.58 6.52 21.05
N ARG A 247 19.97 7.61 20.55
CA ARG A 247 20.26 8.97 21.07
C ARG A 247 19.83 9.11 22.54
N THR A 248 18.66 8.59 22.89
CA THR A 248 18.12 8.65 24.26
C THR A 248 19.04 7.94 25.25
N GLU A 249 19.53 6.74 24.93
CA GLU A 249 20.50 6.02 25.77
C GLU A 249 21.80 6.82 25.97
N GLY A 250 22.34 7.39 24.89
CA GLY A 250 23.53 8.23 24.96
C GLY A 250 23.33 9.50 25.80
N LEU A 251 22.13 10.08 25.77
CA LEU A 251 21.77 11.23 26.59
C LEU A 251 21.57 10.86 28.05
N ASP A 252 20.89 9.75 28.35
CA ASP A 252 20.72 9.25 29.71
C ASP A 252 22.08 9.02 30.39
N TRP A 253 23.05 8.41 29.68
CA TRP A 253 24.41 8.28 30.17
C TRP A 253 25.06 9.63 30.49
N LYS A 254 24.97 10.61 29.59
CA LYS A 254 25.54 11.96 29.79
C LYS A 254 24.90 12.66 30.98
N VAL A 255 23.57 12.61 31.10
CA VAL A 255 22.81 13.18 32.23
C VAL A 255 23.29 12.56 33.54
N LYS A 256 23.36 11.22 33.63
CA LYS A 256 23.84 10.50 34.82
C LYS A 256 25.27 10.91 35.19
N LYS A 257 26.17 11.00 34.19
CA LYS A 257 27.55 11.44 34.40
C LYS A 257 27.61 12.87 34.94
N GLN A 258 26.91 13.82 34.32
CA GLN A 258 26.89 15.22 34.75
C GLN A 258 26.28 15.39 36.14
N ASN A 259 25.19 14.69 36.45
CA ASN A 259 24.60 14.67 37.79
C ASN A 259 25.60 14.17 38.84
N LYS A 260 26.38 13.13 38.54
CA LYS A 260 27.44 12.64 39.44
C LYS A 260 28.55 13.66 39.63
N GLU A 261 28.96 14.36 38.57
CA GLU A 261 29.99 15.41 38.65
C GLU A 261 29.52 16.62 39.46
N MET A 262 28.29 17.09 39.22
CA MET A 262 27.67 18.18 39.96
C MET A 262 27.56 17.85 41.45
N ASN A 263 27.10 16.64 41.79
CA ASN A 263 27.04 16.17 43.18
C ASN A 263 28.42 16.13 43.86
N LYS A 264 29.50 15.85 43.12
CA LYS A 264 30.87 15.90 43.67
C LYS A 264 31.33 17.32 43.97
N ILE A 265 30.90 18.30 43.17
CA ILE A 265 31.20 19.72 43.39
C ILE A 265 30.45 20.22 44.63
N LEU A 266 29.17 19.89 44.76
CA LEU A 266 28.33 20.34 45.89
C LEU A 266 28.70 19.72 47.24
N LYS A 267 29.31 18.53 47.24
CA LYS A 267 29.73 17.84 48.47
C LYS A 267 31.13 18.24 48.97
N ARG A 268 31.79 19.19 48.31
CA ARG A 268 33.09 19.75 48.72
C ARG A 268 32.92 21.16 49.23
#